data_AF-A0A1I0S4G2-F1
#
_entry.id   AF-A0A1I0S4G2-F1
#
_cell.length_a   1.000
_cell.length_b   1.000
_cell.length_c   1.000
_cell.angle_alpha   90.00
_cell.angle_beta   90.00
_cell.angle_gamma   90.00
#
_symmetry.space_group_name_H-M   'P 1'
#
loop_
_entity.id
_entity.type
_entity.pdbx_description
1 polymer ?
#
loop_
_entity_poly.entity_id
_entity_poly.type
_entity_poly.pdbx_seq_one_letter_code
_entity_poly.pdbx_strand_id
1 'polypeptide(L)'
;MKLKALNYHSKRTLSILLLFLFLNLFSQKITIENKSNTTIEIKYKTNRVKLKEGEKKIISEKEINELSIEYNSEKNLIIKYIPILLNSDETLSLTIDNYDKTIEFKGDKVALHNLVVNQQHYILYENIGKYQDILYKKRSPKELMNFSEFVLSDYLNKIKTLNTSSLGMEDKIYKRIEKYVINDWIVSLYLVFTGSKTLDLQSRELVLYYFNKYVKKDVENYSCQYKLQYNIIIELAKYVDQLNIALPKYTIVENTGDNVINQYLPPSCQRFYFSEKYKYFKNINSSEKEYYNNVLKEKFNN
;
A
#
# COMPACT_ATOMS: atom_id res chain seq x y z
N MET A 1 20.50 38.43 54.01
CA MET A 1 20.58 38.32 52.53
C MET A 1 21.12 36.95 52.13
N LYS A 2 20.27 35.91 52.04
CA LYS A 2 20.62 34.61 51.44
C LYS A 2 19.38 34.00 50.77
N LEU A 3 18.97 34.62 49.67
CA LEU A 3 18.16 33.98 48.65
C LEU A 3 19.13 33.63 47.52
N LYS A 4 19.38 32.33 47.30
CA LYS A 4 19.78 31.70 46.02
C LYS A 4 20.56 30.40 46.27
N ALA A 5 19.83 29.30 46.32
CA ALA A 5 20.35 27.97 46.00
C ALA A 5 19.23 27.00 45.55
N LEU A 6 17.95 27.34 45.74
CA LEU A 6 16.81 26.47 45.44
C LEU A 6 16.33 26.44 43.98
N ASN A 7 17.01 27.11 43.04
CA ASN A 7 16.38 27.47 41.75
C ASN A 7 17.02 26.89 40.47
N TYR A 8 18.02 26.01 40.56
CA TYR A 8 18.63 25.39 39.37
C TYR A 8 18.14 23.95 39.14
N HIS A 9 18.05 23.15 40.19
CA HIS A 9 17.55 21.77 40.08
C HIS A 9 16.06 21.71 39.74
N SER A 10 15.22 22.55 40.38
CA SER A 10 13.77 22.60 40.11
C SER A 10 13.44 23.08 38.69
N LYS A 11 14.22 24.03 38.15
CA LYS A 11 14.09 24.48 36.76
C LYS A 11 14.49 23.38 35.78
N ARG A 12 15.55 22.63 36.06
CA ARG A 12 16.02 21.54 35.20
C ARG A 12 15.03 20.37 35.19
N THR A 13 14.48 19.97 36.33
CA THR A 13 13.40 18.95 36.38
C THR A 13 12.12 19.45 35.75
N LEU A 14 11.72 20.71 35.96
CA LEU A 14 10.53 21.30 35.31
C LEU A 14 10.71 21.37 33.78
N SER A 15 11.89 21.77 33.28
CA SER A 15 12.20 21.76 31.84
C SER A 15 12.18 20.36 31.25
N ILE A 16 12.68 19.35 31.97
CA ILE A 16 12.61 17.94 31.53
C ILE A 16 11.14 17.46 31.52
N LEU A 17 10.36 17.80 32.55
CA LEU A 17 8.94 17.43 32.64
C LEU A 17 8.12 18.10 31.53
N LEU A 18 8.37 19.38 31.26
CA LEU A 18 7.80 20.10 30.12
C LEU A 18 8.22 19.47 28.79
N LEU A 19 9.50 19.08 28.63
CA LEU A 19 9.98 18.38 27.44
C LEU A 19 9.21 17.05 27.22
N PHE A 20 8.99 16.27 28.28
CA PHE A 20 8.20 15.03 28.22
C PHE A 20 6.70 15.28 27.95
N LEU A 21 6.14 16.39 28.43
CA LEU A 21 4.77 16.79 28.13
C LEU A 21 4.63 17.24 26.66
N PHE A 22 5.60 17.98 26.11
CA PHE A 22 5.62 18.38 24.70
C PHE A 22 5.88 17.21 23.73
N LEU A 23 6.65 16.20 24.13
CA LEU A 23 6.88 15.00 23.31
C LEU A 23 5.59 14.20 23.07
N ASN A 24 4.63 14.25 23.98
CA ASN A 24 3.33 13.57 23.85
C ASN A 24 2.23 14.44 23.19
N LEU A 25 2.48 15.74 22.95
CA LEU A 25 1.49 16.63 22.35
C LEU A 25 1.38 16.46 20.82
N PHE A 26 2.38 15.86 20.17
CA PHE A 26 2.42 15.65 18.72
C PHE A 26 2.50 14.16 18.38
N SER A 27 1.45 13.42 18.73
CA SER A 27 1.28 12.03 18.30
C SER A 27 -0.07 11.80 17.65
N GLN A 28 -0.06 11.11 16.52
CA GLN A 28 -1.27 10.58 15.89
C GLN A 28 -1.99 9.69 16.89
N LYS A 29 -3.31 9.86 17.00
CA LYS A 29 -4.15 9.00 17.84
C LYS A 29 -5.09 8.21 16.97
N ILE A 30 -4.84 6.91 16.89
CA ILE A 30 -5.63 5.98 16.09
C ILE A 30 -6.40 5.07 17.03
N THR A 31 -7.71 5.20 17.01
CA THR A 31 -8.62 4.30 17.70
C THR A 31 -9.06 3.21 16.75
N ILE A 32 -8.97 1.95 17.16
CA ILE A 32 -9.43 0.81 16.38
C ILE A 32 -10.40 0.00 17.24
N GLU A 33 -11.60 -0.21 16.72
CA GLU A 33 -12.66 -1.00 17.35
C GLU A 33 -12.97 -2.22 16.48
N ASN A 34 -12.95 -3.40 17.10
CA ASN A 34 -13.34 -4.64 16.46
C ASN A 34 -14.81 -4.93 16.77
N LYS A 35 -15.72 -4.65 15.84
CA LYS A 35 -17.13 -5.08 15.92
C LYS A 35 -17.39 -6.41 15.21
N SER A 36 -16.33 -6.98 14.66
CA SER A 36 -16.36 -8.24 13.95
C SER A 36 -16.46 -9.40 14.96
N ASN A 37 -17.14 -10.48 14.56
CA ASN A 37 -17.25 -11.71 15.37
C ASN A 37 -15.98 -12.57 15.39
N THR A 38 -14.86 -12.08 14.83
CA THR A 38 -13.57 -12.77 14.84
C THR A 38 -12.50 -11.91 15.49
N THR A 39 -11.44 -12.56 16.00
CA THR A 39 -10.27 -11.82 16.50
C THR A 39 -9.53 -11.21 15.31
N ILE A 40 -9.21 -9.91 15.40
CA ILE A 40 -8.38 -9.22 14.43
C ILE A 40 -6.96 -9.03 14.98
N GLU A 41 -5.97 -9.13 14.11
CA GLU A 41 -4.57 -8.79 14.40
C GLU A 41 -4.18 -7.52 13.64
N ILE A 42 -3.77 -6.51 14.38
CA ILE A 42 -3.34 -5.21 13.86
C ILE A 42 -1.81 -5.13 13.97
N LYS A 43 -1.16 -4.89 12.84
CA LYS A 43 0.30 -4.74 12.74
C LYS A 43 0.62 -3.32 12.30
N TYR A 44 1.55 -2.67 12.99
CA TYR A 44 2.05 -1.33 12.65
C TYR A 44 3.48 -1.20 13.13
N LYS A 45 4.37 -0.67 12.28
CA LYS A 45 5.82 -0.69 12.54
C LYS A 45 6.28 -2.11 12.94
N THR A 46 6.89 -2.26 14.11
CA THR A 46 7.30 -3.54 14.71
C THR A 46 6.29 -4.10 15.71
N ASN A 47 5.19 -3.39 15.97
CA ASN A 47 4.21 -3.75 16.99
C ASN A 47 3.08 -4.61 16.40
N ARG A 48 2.50 -5.45 17.27
CA ARG A 48 1.33 -6.29 16.95
C ARG A 48 0.34 -6.24 18.10
N VAL A 49 -0.94 -6.09 17.78
CA VAL A 49 -2.04 -6.05 18.75
C VAL A 49 -3.15 -6.99 18.27
N LYS A 50 -3.69 -7.81 19.16
CA LYS A 50 -4.87 -8.63 18.89
C LYS A 50 -6.06 -8.02 19.60
N LEU A 51 -7.19 -7.92 18.90
CA LEU A 51 -8.47 -7.46 19.46
C LEU A 51 -9.54 -8.52 19.24
N LYS A 52 -10.18 -8.95 20.33
CA LYS A 52 -11.38 -9.81 20.29
C LYS A 52 -12.61 -8.98 19.91
N GLU A 53 -13.73 -9.66 19.70
CA GLU A 53 -15.02 -9.02 19.44
C GLU A 53 -15.37 -8.01 20.54
N GLY A 54 -15.82 -6.82 20.13
CA GLY A 54 -16.16 -5.69 21.01
C GLY A 54 -14.96 -4.94 21.59
N GLU A 55 -13.73 -5.43 21.42
CA GLU A 55 -12.55 -4.77 21.99
C GLU A 55 -12.14 -3.54 21.17
N LYS A 56 -11.62 -2.55 21.90
CA LYS A 56 -11.12 -1.29 21.35
C LYS A 56 -9.71 -1.01 21.84
N LYS A 57 -8.88 -0.49 20.95
CA LYS A 57 -7.52 -0.05 21.25
C LYS A 57 -7.27 1.37 20.75
N ILE A 58 -6.53 2.13 21.55
CA ILE A 58 -5.96 3.41 21.12
C ILE A 58 -4.46 3.19 20.92
N ILE A 59 -3.97 3.58 19.74
CA ILE A 59 -2.56 3.64 19.38
C ILE A 59 -2.17 5.11 19.36
N SER A 60 -1.12 5.47 20.09
CA SER A 60 -0.57 6.82 20.15
C SER A 60 0.90 6.77 19.74
N GLU A 61 1.21 7.31 18.57
CA GLU A 61 2.54 7.23 17.97
C GLU A 61 2.85 8.54 17.25
N LYS A 62 4.12 8.96 17.23
CA LYS A 62 4.52 10.21 16.55
C LYS A 62 4.14 10.21 15.06
N GLU A 63 4.33 9.07 14.40
CA GLU A 63 4.02 8.89 12.99
C GLU A 63 3.77 7.40 12.72
N ILE A 64 2.60 7.09 12.15
CA ILE A 64 2.22 5.81 11.56
C ILE A 64 1.84 6.10 10.12
N ASN A 65 2.41 5.32 9.20
CA ASN A 65 2.17 5.49 7.77
C ASN A 65 1.13 4.50 7.23
N GLU A 66 1.01 3.34 7.88
CA GLU A 66 0.16 2.25 7.45
C GLU A 66 -0.19 1.35 8.65
N LEU A 67 -1.37 0.76 8.63
CA LEU A 67 -1.77 -0.38 9.43
C LEU A 67 -2.01 -1.59 8.53
N SER A 68 -1.59 -2.77 8.96
CA SER A 68 -2.03 -4.04 8.39
C SER A 68 -3.01 -4.69 9.35
N ILE A 69 -4.23 -4.94 8.89
CA ILE A 69 -5.27 -5.60 9.67
C ILE A 69 -5.55 -6.97 9.07
N GLU A 70 -5.32 -8.00 9.87
CA GLU A 70 -5.45 -9.39 9.49
C GLU A 70 -6.59 -10.04 10.29
N TYR A 71 -7.51 -10.69 9.60
CA TYR A 71 -8.65 -11.36 10.23
C TYR A 71 -9.11 -12.56 9.42
N ASN A 72 -9.64 -13.57 10.11
CA ASN A 72 -10.22 -14.73 9.45
C ASN A 72 -11.66 -14.41 9.04
N SER A 73 -11.94 -14.47 7.74
CA SER A 73 -13.29 -14.68 7.22
C SER A 73 -13.51 -16.19 7.06
N GLU A 74 -14.75 -16.66 7.13
CA GLU A 74 -15.18 -18.08 7.20
C GLU A 74 -14.38 -19.09 6.34
N LYS A 75 -13.77 -18.65 5.23
CA LYS A 75 -12.96 -19.50 4.36
C LYS A 75 -11.54 -19.00 4.08
N ASN A 76 -11.21 -17.75 4.43
CA ASN A 76 -9.96 -17.10 4.01
C ASN A 76 -9.42 -16.13 5.06
N LEU A 77 -8.10 -16.09 5.16
CA LEU A 77 -7.39 -15.02 5.84
C LEU A 77 -7.46 -13.75 4.98
N ILE A 78 -8.07 -12.70 5.52
CA ILE A 78 -8.12 -11.38 4.87
C ILE A 78 -7.06 -10.49 5.51
N ILE A 79 -6.26 -9.83 4.67
CA ILE A 79 -5.29 -8.82 5.09
C ILE A 79 -5.64 -7.52 4.39
N LYS A 80 -5.94 -6.48 5.16
CA LYS A 80 -6.16 -5.12 4.66
C LYS A 80 -5.00 -4.23 5.05
N TYR A 81 -4.47 -3.50 4.08
CA TYR A 81 -3.47 -2.46 4.30
C TYR A 81 -4.19 -1.10 4.28
N ILE A 82 -4.08 -0.36 5.37
CA ILE A 82 -4.77 0.91 5.58
C ILE A 82 -3.71 2.00 5.67
N PRO A 83 -3.53 2.83 4.64
CA PRO A 83 -2.66 3.99 4.76
C PRO A 83 -3.23 4.97 5.79
N ILE A 84 -2.36 5.48 6.66
CA ILE A 84 -2.72 6.48 7.67
C ILE A 84 -2.40 7.86 7.12
N LEU A 85 -3.46 8.64 6.86
CA LEU A 85 -3.42 9.91 6.14
C LEU A 85 -3.50 11.08 7.12
N LEU A 86 -2.91 10.93 8.31
CA LEU A 86 -2.99 11.90 9.41
C LEU A 86 -1.70 12.71 9.55
N ASN A 87 -1.84 13.96 9.94
CA ASN A 87 -0.77 14.77 10.53
C ASN A 87 -0.47 14.31 11.96
N SER A 88 0.65 14.77 12.53
CA SER A 88 1.14 14.30 13.84
C SER A 88 0.23 14.60 15.03
N ASP A 89 -0.75 15.48 14.87
CA ASP A 89 -1.69 15.93 15.91
C ASP A 89 -3.15 15.51 15.62
N GLU A 90 -3.38 14.86 14.49
CA GLU A 90 -4.71 14.43 14.04
C GLU A 90 -5.12 13.07 14.64
N THR A 91 -6.43 12.84 14.64
CA THR A 91 -7.06 11.68 15.25
C THR A 91 -7.94 10.94 14.26
N LEU A 92 -7.95 9.61 14.33
CA LEU A 92 -8.78 8.77 13.48
C LEU A 92 -9.34 7.61 14.30
N SER A 93 -10.62 7.30 14.10
CA SER A 93 -11.25 6.09 14.59
C SER A 93 -11.63 5.21 13.41
N LEU A 94 -11.28 3.93 13.52
CA LEU A 94 -11.61 2.89 12.56
C LEU A 94 -12.49 1.86 13.26
N THR A 95 -13.63 1.55 12.67
CA THR A 95 -14.49 0.46 13.11
C THR A 95 -14.48 -0.62 12.04
N ILE A 96 -14.11 -1.83 12.46
CA ILE A 96 -14.00 -3.00 11.58
C ILE A 96 -15.17 -3.92 11.87
N ASP A 97 -16.01 -4.09 10.87
CA ASP A 97 -17.15 -5.00 10.88
C ASP A 97 -16.88 -6.13 9.86
N ASN A 98 -17.30 -7.37 10.18
CA ASN A 98 -17.19 -8.51 9.27
C ASN A 98 -18.29 -8.51 8.19
N TYR A 99 -19.40 -7.79 8.40
CA TYR A 99 -20.52 -7.76 7.45
C TYR A 99 -20.24 -6.87 6.23
N ASP A 100 -19.55 -5.76 6.44
CA ASP A 100 -19.20 -4.84 5.37
C ASP A 100 -17.69 -4.91 5.09
N LYS A 101 -17.32 -5.23 3.84
CA LYS A 101 -15.91 -5.16 3.40
C LYS A 101 -15.33 -3.74 3.50
N THR A 102 -16.13 -2.74 3.86
CA THR A 102 -15.71 -1.35 4.07
C THR A 102 -15.38 -1.08 5.54
N ILE A 103 -14.40 -0.24 5.77
CA ILE A 103 -14.03 0.22 7.11
C ILE A 103 -14.75 1.53 7.39
N GLU A 104 -15.43 1.64 8.53
CA GLU A 104 -16.03 2.91 8.93
C GLU A 104 -14.94 3.81 9.55
N PHE A 105 -14.89 5.07 9.12
CA PHE A 105 -13.93 6.06 9.59
C PHE A 105 -14.63 7.22 10.32
N LYS A 106 -14.06 7.70 11.42
CA LYS A 106 -14.47 8.92 12.14
C LYS A 106 -13.24 9.75 12.57
N GLY A 107 -13.40 11.06 12.72
CA GLY A 107 -12.31 11.97 13.11
C GLY A 107 -11.80 12.80 11.94
N ASP A 108 -10.49 12.99 11.87
CA ASP A 108 -9.84 13.83 10.88
C ASP A 108 -9.70 13.12 9.52
N LYS A 109 -9.88 13.87 8.44
CA LYS A 109 -9.74 13.40 7.04
C LYS A 109 -10.54 12.13 6.73
N VAL A 110 -11.72 11.99 7.32
CA VAL A 110 -12.62 10.83 7.11
C VAL A 110 -12.96 10.62 5.64
N ALA A 111 -13.33 11.68 4.93
CA ALA A 111 -13.67 11.61 3.52
C ALA A 111 -12.49 11.11 2.67
N LEU A 112 -11.28 11.56 2.98
CA LEU A 112 -10.05 11.12 2.29
C LEU A 112 -9.75 9.65 2.58
N HIS A 113 -9.82 9.21 3.85
CA HIS A 113 -9.63 7.80 4.21
C HIS A 113 -10.68 6.91 3.54
N ASN A 114 -11.94 7.32 3.53
CA ASN A 114 -13.01 6.57 2.87
C ASN A 114 -12.76 6.45 1.36
N LEU A 115 -12.36 7.55 0.72
CA LEU A 115 -12.03 7.56 -0.71
C LEU A 115 -10.87 6.60 -1.04
N VAL A 116 -9.77 6.67 -0.28
CA VAL A 116 -8.55 5.88 -0.56
C VAL A 116 -8.72 4.41 -0.17
N VAL A 117 -9.34 4.12 0.98
CA VAL A 117 -9.38 2.75 1.52
C VAL A 117 -10.56 1.94 1.00
N ASN A 118 -11.74 2.56 0.90
CA ASN A 118 -12.97 1.82 0.56
C ASN A 118 -13.35 1.96 -0.92
N GLN A 119 -13.02 3.08 -1.57
CA GLN A 119 -13.56 3.41 -2.90
C GLN A 119 -12.52 3.34 -4.02
N GLN A 120 -11.23 3.61 -3.74
CA GLN A 120 -10.18 3.74 -4.76
C GLN A 120 -10.17 2.59 -5.75
N HIS A 121 -10.02 1.37 -5.23
CA HIS A 121 -9.88 0.19 -6.08
C HIS A 121 -11.11 0.01 -6.97
N TYR A 122 -12.32 0.18 -6.43
CA TYR A 122 -13.55 0.10 -7.21
C TYR A 122 -13.61 1.17 -8.32
N ILE A 123 -13.33 2.44 -7.99
CA ILE A 123 -13.37 3.56 -8.95
C ILE A 123 -12.32 3.39 -10.07
N LEU A 124 -11.13 2.88 -9.74
CA LEU A 124 -10.10 2.66 -10.76
C LEU A 124 -10.45 1.44 -11.63
N TYR A 125 -11.00 0.38 -11.04
CA TYR A 125 -11.24 -0.88 -11.74
C TYR A 125 -12.57 -0.93 -12.50
N GLU A 126 -13.58 -0.12 -12.15
CA GLU A 126 -14.81 0.01 -12.95
C GLU A 126 -14.52 0.49 -14.38
N ASN A 127 -13.39 1.18 -14.58
CA ASN A 127 -12.97 1.69 -15.87
C ASN A 127 -12.29 0.61 -16.75
N ILE A 128 -11.99 -0.58 -16.21
CA ILE A 128 -11.37 -1.69 -16.97
C ILE A 128 -12.21 -2.08 -18.19
N GLY A 129 -13.53 -2.18 -18.04
CA GLY A 129 -14.42 -2.51 -19.16
C GLY A 129 -14.34 -1.46 -20.28
N LYS A 130 -14.22 -0.18 -19.92
CA LYS A 130 -14.05 0.91 -20.91
C LYS A 130 -12.68 0.87 -21.57
N TYR A 131 -11.61 0.59 -20.82
CA TYR A 131 -10.26 0.41 -21.38
C TYR A 131 -10.24 -0.74 -22.39
N GLN A 132 -10.85 -1.87 -22.04
CA GLN A 132 -11.00 -3.03 -22.91
C GLN A 132 -11.80 -2.69 -24.16
N ASP A 133 -12.95 -2.01 -24.02
CA ASP A 133 -13.78 -1.60 -25.15
C ASP A 133 -13.03 -0.70 -26.14
N ILE A 134 -12.23 0.27 -25.64
CA ILE A 134 -11.42 1.15 -26.49
C ILE A 134 -10.37 0.32 -27.25
N LEU A 135 -9.69 -0.58 -26.54
CA LEU A 135 -8.64 -1.44 -27.12
C LEU A 135 -9.22 -2.41 -28.18
N TYR A 136 -10.29 -3.14 -27.86
CA TYR A 136 -10.88 -4.13 -28.76
C TYR A 136 -11.55 -3.54 -30.00
N LYS A 137 -12.05 -2.30 -29.91
CA LYS A 137 -12.57 -1.57 -31.07
C LYS A 137 -11.47 -1.07 -32.01
N LYS A 138 -10.20 -1.46 -31.78
CA LYS A 138 -9.00 -1.05 -32.53
C LYS A 138 -8.91 0.47 -32.70
N ARG A 139 -9.37 1.21 -31.69
CA ARG A 139 -9.21 2.67 -31.66
C ARG A 139 -7.74 3.00 -31.44
N SER A 140 -7.36 4.24 -31.71
CA SER A 140 -5.97 4.67 -31.54
C SER A 140 -5.51 4.46 -30.09
N PRO A 141 -4.29 3.95 -29.85
CA PRO A 141 -3.67 3.93 -28.51
C PRO A 141 -3.75 5.29 -27.80
N LYS A 142 -3.72 6.39 -28.57
CA LYS A 142 -3.84 7.75 -28.05
C LYS A 142 -5.17 8.02 -27.35
N GLU A 143 -6.27 7.44 -27.83
CA GLU A 143 -7.58 7.60 -27.21
C GLU A 143 -7.62 6.95 -25.82
N LEU A 144 -7.06 5.75 -25.70
CA LEU A 144 -6.95 5.05 -24.43
C LEU A 144 -6.04 5.83 -23.47
N MET A 145 -4.89 6.32 -23.94
CA MET A 145 -4.00 7.19 -23.17
C MET A 145 -4.77 8.39 -22.62
N ASN A 146 -5.46 9.15 -23.48
CA ASN A 146 -6.19 10.35 -23.05
C ASN A 146 -7.29 10.01 -22.04
N PHE A 147 -8.07 8.95 -22.26
CA PHE A 147 -9.14 8.55 -21.36
C PHE A 147 -8.60 8.11 -19.99
N SER A 148 -7.58 7.26 -19.97
CA SER A 148 -6.99 6.79 -18.72
C SER A 148 -6.35 7.92 -17.90
N GLU A 149 -5.68 8.87 -18.56
CA GLU A 149 -5.07 10.05 -17.94
C GLU A 149 -6.12 10.99 -17.36
N PHE A 150 -7.25 11.14 -18.05
CA PHE A 150 -8.40 11.87 -17.53
C PHE A 150 -8.94 11.21 -16.25
N VAL A 151 -9.12 9.88 -16.25
CA VAL A 151 -9.56 9.13 -15.05
C VAL A 151 -8.60 9.33 -13.88
N LEU A 152 -7.29 9.20 -14.10
CA LEU A 152 -6.29 9.46 -13.06
C LEU A 152 -6.36 10.90 -12.55
N SER A 153 -6.41 11.88 -13.46
CA SER A 153 -6.43 13.30 -13.10
C SER A 153 -7.68 13.67 -12.31
N ASP A 154 -8.85 13.14 -12.67
CA ASP A 154 -10.10 13.36 -11.92
C ASP A 154 -9.97 12.81 -10.49
N TYR A 155 -9.42 11.61 -10.35
CA TYR A 155 -9.22 11.00 -9.04
C TYR A 155 -8.21 11.76 -8.17
N LEU A 156 -7.06 12.17 -8.74
CA LEU A 156 -6.06 12.97 -8.02
C LEU A 156 -6.60 14.35 -7.61
N ASN A 157 -7.46 14.97 -8.42
CA ASN A 157 -8.13 16.22 -8.07
C ASN A 157 -9.07 16.04 -6.87
N LYS A 158 -9.80 14.92 -6.78
CA LYS A 158 -10.62 14.57 -5.61
C LYS A 158 -9.76 14.44 -4.36
N ILE A 159 -8.63 13.73 -4.43
CA ILE A 159 -7.68 13.60 -3.32
C ILE A 159 -7.15 14.96 -2.87
N LYS A 160 -6.69 15.78 -3.82
CA LYS A 160 -6.17 17.12 -3.53
C LYS A 160 -7.20 17.96 -2.76
N THR A 161 -8.45 17.91 -3.20
CA THR A 161 -9.56 18.63 -2.56
C THR A 161 -9.82 18.12 -1.14
N LEU A 162 -9.77 16.79 -0.93
CA LEU A 162 -10.06 16.18 0.37
C LEU A 162 -8.91 16.21 1.38
N ASN A 163 -7.66 16.36 0.95
CA ASN A 163 -6.50 16.43 1.85
C ASN A 163 -6.42 17.76 2.61
N THR A 164 -7.03 18.82 2.08
CA THR A 164 -7.18 20.15 2.72
C THR A 164 -5.90 20.71 3.36
N SER A 165 -4.73 20.42 2.78
CA SER A 165 -3.43 20.92 3.25
C SER A 165 -3.09 22.24 2.57
N SER A 166 -2.57 23.20 3.33
CA SER A 166 -2.08 24.49 2.79
C SER A 166 -0.89 24.30 1.82
N LEU A 167 -0.17 23.19 1.93
CA LEU A 167 0.93 22.82 1.03
C LEU A 167 0.43 22.21 -0.29
N GLY A 168 -0.86 21.91 -0.42
CA GLY A 168 -1.44 21.37 -1.65
C GLY A 168 -0.76 20.08 -2.11
N MET A 169 -0.19 20.10 -3.33
CA MET A 169 0.51 18.94 -3.92
C MET A 169 1.90 18.69 -3.33
N GLU A 170 2.48 19.67 -2.64
CA GLU A 170 3.76 19.52 -1.95
C GLU A 170 3.63 18.81 -0.60
N ASP A 171 2.39 18.61 -0.14
CA ASP A 171 2.08 17.91 1.09
C ASP A 171 2.57 16.45 1.07
N LYS A 172 3.23 16.01 2.15
CA LYS A 172 3.80 14.66 2.27
C LYS A 172 2.73 13.58 2.19
N ILE A 173 1.55 13.83 2.74
CA ILE A 173 0.43 12.87 2.74
C ILE A 173 -0.12 12.78 1.31
N TYR A 174 -0.34 13.92 0.64
CA TYR A 174 -0.74 13.94 -0.77
C TYR A 174 0.22 13.14 -1.65
N LYS A 175 1.53 13.43 -1.61
CA LYS A 175 2.54 12.74 -2.45
C LYS A 175 2.56 11.23 -2.24
N ARG A 176 2.37 10.78 -1.00
CA ARG A 176 2.29 9.35 -0.67
C ARG A 176 1.03 8.70 -1.25
N ILE A 177 -0.13 9.35 -1.13
CA ILE A 177 -1.38 8.87 -1.73
C ILE A 177 -1.28 8.86 -3.25
N GLU A 178 -0.77 9.93 -3.85
CA GLU A 178 -0.56 10.05 -5.29
C GLU A 178 0.25 8.87 -5.83
N LYS A 179 1.37 8.54 -5.18
CA LYS A 179 2.18 7.37 -5.56
C LYS A 179 1.41 6.05 -5.44
N TYR A 180 0.60 5.90 -4.40
CA TYR A 180 -0.22 4.70 -4.20
C TYR A 180 -1.29 4.55 -5.30
N VAL A 181 -2.02 5.63 -5.58
CA VAL A 181 -3.06 5.71 -6.62
C VAL A 181 -2.50 5.46 -8.00
N ILE A 182 -1.39 6.11 -8.35
CA ILE A 182 -0.74 5.92 -9.65
C ILE A 182 -0.37 4.44 -9.83
N ASN A 183 0.17 3.79 -8.79
CA ASN A 183 0.49 2.37 -8.88
C ASN A 183 -0.76 1.49 -9.05
N ASP A 184 -1.85 1.75 -8.32
CA ASP A 184 -3.10 0.99 -8.44
C ASP A 184 -3.74 1.16 -9.82
N TRP A 185 -3.74 2.40 -10.32
CA TRP A 185 -4.22 2.74 -11.65
C TRP A 185 -3.37 2.06 -12.75
N ILE A 186 -2.03 2.08 -12.66
CA ILE A 186 -1.16 1.37 -13.61
C ILE A 186 -1.45 -0.14 -13.60
N VAL A 187 -1.62 -0.73 -12.41
CA VAL A 187 -1.98 -2.16 -12.31
C VAL A 187 -3.31 -2.42 -13.02
N SER A 188 -4.32 -1.57 -12.82
CA SER A 188 -5.62 -1.70 -13.51
C SER A 188 -5.49 -1.65 -15.05
N LEU A 189 -4.57 -0.83 -15.56
CA LEU A 189 -4.29 -0.73 -16.99
C LEU A 189 -3.54 -1.96 -17.52
N TYR A 190 -2.55 -2.46 -16.78
CA TYR A 190 -1.82 -3.66 -17.18
C TYR A 190 -2.70 -4.90 -17.23
N LEU A 191 -3.71 -5.02 -16.37
CA LEU A 191 -4.71 -6.09 -16.48
C LEU A 191 -5.40 -6.14 -17.87
N VAL A 192 -5.44 -5.01 -18.57
CA VAL A 192 -6.01 -4.92 -19.92
C VAL A 192 -4.96 -5.21 -20.99
N PHE A 193 -3.72 -4.73 -20.81
CA PHE A 193 -2.69 -4.80 -21.85
C PHE A 193 -1.84 -6.08 -21.81
N THR A 194 -1.77 -6.79 -20.67
CA THR A 194 -0.75 -7.83 -20.41
C THR A 194 -1.30 -9.24 -20.20
N GLY A 195 -2.36 -9.63 -20.92
CA GLY A 195 -3.00 -10.94 -20.76
C GLY A 195 -2.40 -12.10 -21.57
N SER A 196 -1.59 -11.81 -22.59
CA SER A 196 -1.09 -12.79 -23.57
C SER A 196 0.41 -13.06 -23.41
N LYS A 197 0.89 -14.20 -23.90
CA LYS A 197 2.34 -14.52 -23.91
C LYS A 197 3.17 -13.49 -24.68
N THR A 198 2.58 -12.87 -25.69
CA THR A 198 3.20 -11.84 -26.54
C THR A 198 2.34 -10.60 -26.58
N LEU A 199 2.94 -9.42 -26.46
CA LEU A 199 2.25 -8.15 -26.64
C LEU A 199 2.07 -7.85 -28.14
N ASP A 200 0.87 -7.44 -28.52
CA ASP A 200 0.67 -6.83 -29.83
C ASP A 200 1.27 -5.41 -29.88
N LEU A 201 1.28 -4.80 -31.08
CA LEU A 201 1.87 -3.49 -31.28
C LEU A 201 1.22 -2.40 -30.42
N GLN A 202 -0.11 -2.42 -30.26
CA GLN A 202 -0.85 -1.41 -29.50
C GLN A 202 -0.56 -1.54 -28.00
N SER A 203 -0.62 -2.76 -27.47
CA SER A 203 -0.33 -3.06 -26.07
C SER A 203 1.11 -2.73 -25.72
N ARG A 204 2.06 -3.01 -26.64
CA ARG A 204 3.46 -2.62 -26.49
C ARG A 204 3.62 -1.10 -26.38
N GLU A 205 2.97 -0.33 -27.28
CA GLU A 205 3.00 1.14 -27.25
C GLU A 205 2.42 1.69 -25.94
N LEU A 206 1.29 1.16 -25.51
CA LEU A 206 0.62 1.56 -24.27
C LEU A 206 1.49 1.27 -23.04
N VAL A 207 2.01 0.05 -22.91
CA VAL A 207 2.89 -0.31 -21.78
C VAL A 207 4.13 0.57 -21.76
N LEU A 208 4.77 0.83 -22.90
CA LEU A 208 5.92 1.73 -22.98
C LEU A 208 5.59 3.17 -22.58
N TYR A 209 4.41 3.68 -22.95
CA TYR A 209 3.97 5.01 -22.57
C TYR A 209 3.88 5.15 -21.03
N TYR A 210 3.14 4.26 -20.36
CA TYR A 210 2.98 4.35 -18.90
C TYR A 210 4.27 4.02 -18.15
N PHE A 211 5.06 3.06 -18.66
CA PHE A 211 6.38 2.77 -18.10
C PHE A 211 7.27 4.02 -18.12
N ASN A 212 7.43 4.67 -19.26
CA ASN A 212 8.31 5.84 -19.39
C ASN A 212 7.81 7.03 -18.56
N LYS A 213 6.49 7.23 -18.48
CA LYS A 213 5.90 8.37 -17.79
C LYS A 213 5.88 8.23 -16.26
N TYR A 214 5.57 7.04 -15.75
CA TYR A 214 5.26 6.84 -14.33
C TYR A 214 6.17 5.86 -13.58
N VAL A 215 6.72 4.86 -14.27
CA VAL A 215 7.43 3.76 -13.59
C VAL A 215 8.95 3.94 -13.66
N LYS A 216 9.47 4.33 -14.82
CA LYS A 216 10.91 4.31 -15.16
C LYS A 216 11.79 5.02 -14.13
N LYS A 217 11.36 6.16 -13.61
CA LYS A 217 12.14 6.95 -12.64
C LYS A 217 12.20 6.33 -11.25
N ASP A 218 11.19 5.54 -10.89
CA ASP A 218 11.00 5.07 -9.53
C ASP A 218 11.26 3.56 -9.37
N VAL A 219 11.32 2.80 -10.48
CA VAL A 219 11.36 1.33 -10.45
C VAL A 219 12.54 0.77 -9.66
N GLU A 220 13.69 1.46 -9.63
CA GLU A 220 14.85 1.06 -8.83
C GLU A 220 14.61 1.17 -7.32
N ASN A 221 13.69 2.05 -6.90
CA ASN A 221 13.31 2.28 -5.52
C ASN A 221 12.12 1.42 -5.08
N TYR A 222 11.58 0.57 -5.97
CA TYR A 222 10.49 -0.31 -5.60
C TYR A 222 11.01 -1.38 -4.65
N SER A 223 10.46 -1.40 -3.45
CA SER A 223 10.82 -2.35 -2.40
C SER A 223 9.69 -3.32 -2.10
N CYS A 224 8.60 -3.28 -2.87
CA CYS A 224 7.37 -4.02 -2.63
C CYS A 224 6.88 -3.86 -1.18
N GLN A 225 7.00 -2.64 -0.64
CA GLN A 225 6.28 -2.24 0.57
C GLN A 225 4.77 -2.43 0.38
N TYR A 226 4.29 -2.28 -0.86
CA TYR A 226 2.91 -2.50 -1.26
C TYR A 226 2.82 -3.55 -2.36
N LYS A 227 1.75 -4.36 -2.34
CA LYS A 227 1.43 -5.38 -3.37
C LYS A 227 1.43 -4.80 -4.79
N LEU A 228 1.06 -3.54 -4.95
CA LEU A 228 0.97 -2.88 -6.25
C LEU A 228 2.33 -2.74 -6.95
N GLN A 229 3.40 -2.39 -6.23
CA GLN A 229 4.75 -2.31 -6.80
C GLN A 229 5.22 -3.67 -7.31
N TYR A 230 4.93 -4.72 -6.54
CA TYR A 230 5.21 -6.09 -6.94
C TYR A 230 4.48 -6.47 -8.23
N ASN A 231 3.17 -6.18 -8.31
CA ASN A 231 2.37 -6.45 -9.50
C ASN A 231 2.92 -5.72 -10.74
N ILE A 232 3.30 -4.44 -10.61
CA ILE A 232 3.89 -3.68 -11.72
C ILE A 232 5.19 -4.33 -12.22
N ILE A 233 6.10 -4.70 -11.32
CA ILE A 233 7.38 -5.31 -11.72
C ILE A 233 7.14 -6.65 -12.40
N ILE A 234 6.27 -7.50 -11.86
CA ILE A 234 6.00 -8.81 -12.45
C ILE A 234 5.39 -8.69 -13.83
N GLU A 235 4.43 -7.77 -14.03
CA GLU A 235 3.86 -7.56 -15.36
C GLU A 235 4.92 -7.07 -16.35
N LEU A 236 5.78 -6.13 -15.96
CA LEU A 236 6.86 -5.66 -16.84
C LEU A 236 7.91 -6.74 -17.13
N ALA A 237 8.30 -7.50 -16.11
CA ALA A 237 9.33 -8.54 -16.19
C ALA A 237 9.01 -9.61 -17.26
N LYS A 238 7.73 -9.98 -17.42
CA LYS A 238 7.28 -10.93 -18.45
C LYS A 238 7.59 -10.48 -19.88
N TYR A 239 7.69 -9.17 -20.11
CA TYR A 239 7.81 -8.57 -21.44
C TYR A 239 9.06 -7.71 -21.61
N VAL A 240 10.04 -7.78 -20.69
CA VAL A 240 11.27 -6.98 -20.74
C VAL A 240 11.92 -7.01 -22.13
N ASP A 241 12.10 -8.20 -22.69
CA ASP A 241 12.73 -8.38 -24.00
C ASP A 241 11.87 -7.82 -25.14
N GLN A 242 10.54 -7.99 -25.06
CA GLN A 242 9.60 -7.49 -26.08
C GLN A 242 9.49 -5.96 -26.03
N LEU A 243 9.57 -5.37 -24.84
CA LEU A 243 9.50 -3.93 -24.62
C LEU A 243 10.85 -3.25 -24.87
N ASN A 244 11.96 -3.99 -24.83
CA ASN A 244 13.32 -3.47 -24.87
C ASN A 244 13.56 -2.41 -23.77
N ILE A 245 13.15 -2.74 -22.54
CA ILE A 245 13.32 -1.88 -21.37
C ILE A 245 14.38 -2.46 -20.43
N ALA A 246 15.02 -1.58 -19.65
CA ALA A 246 15.91 -2.01 -18.58
C ALA A 246 15.14 -2.05 -17.25
N LEU A 247 15.18 -3.19 -16.57
CA LEU A 247 14.76 -3.33 -15.19
C LEU A 247 15.98 -3.67 -14.32
N PRO A 248 16.01 -3.20 -13.06
CA PRO A 248 17.09 -3.55 -12.14
C PRO A 248 17.13 -5.06 -11.91
N LYS A 249 18.34 -5.63 -11.89
CA LYS A 249 18.56 -7.05 -11.62
C LYS A 249 19.10 -7.24 -10.21
N TYR A 250 18.61 -8.27 -9.54
CA TYR A 250 18.96 -8.62 -8.17
C TYR A 250 19.36 -10.10 -8.10
N THR A 251 20.18 -10.42 -7.10
CA THR A 251 20.54 -11.81 -6.79
C THR A 251 19.29 -12.60 -6.42
N ILE A 252 19.16 -13.78 -7.00
CA ILE A 252 18.09 -14.73 -6.67
C ILE A 252 18.40 -15.33 -5.30
N VAL A 253 17.50 -15.14 -4.33
CA VAL A 253 17.66 -15.65 -2.96
C VAL A 253 17.47 -17.17 -2.92
N GLU A 254 16.52 -17.68 -3.68
CA GLU A 254 16.19 -19.10 -3.78
C GLU A 254 15.70 -19.42 -5.19
N ASN A 255 16.20 -20.51 -5.77
CA ASN A 255 15.93 -20.85 -7.17
C ASN A 255 14.54 -21.48 -7.34
N THR A 256 13.82 -21.03 -8.36
CA THR A 256 12.47 -21.50 -8.71
C THR A 256 12.28 -21.54 -10.23
N GLY A 257 11.18 -22.11 -10.71
CA GLY A 257 10.79 -22.01 -12.13
C GLY A 257 10.58 -20.56 -12.61
N ASP A 258 10.33 -19.63 -11.69
CA ASP A 258 10.03 -18.22 -11.97
C ASP A 258 11.30 -17.33 -11.92
N ASN A 259 12.50 -17.91 -11.93
CA ASN A 259 13.79 -17.20 -11.85
C ASN A 259 13.96 -16.09 -12.90
N VAL A 260 13.42 -16.29 -14.10
CA VAL A 260 13.45 -15.30 -15.20
C VAL A 260 12.74 -14.00 -14.80
N ILE A 261 11.71 -14.09 -13.96
CA ILE A 261 10.97 -12.94 -13.41
C ILE A 261 11.61 -12.49 -12.09
N ASN A 262 11.93 -13.44 -11.20
CA ASN A 262 12.43 -13.16 -9.85
C ASN A 262 13.78 -12.40 -9.84
N GLN A 263 14.59 -12.53 -10.89
CA GLN A 263 15.81 -11.73 -11.04
C GLN A 263 15.54 -10.22 -11.08
N TYR A 264 14.32 -9.77 -11.36
CA TYR A 264 13.95 -8.34 -11.37
C TYR A 264 13.32 -7.88 -10.05
N LEU A 265 13.20 -8.77 -9.06
CA LEU A 265 12.60 -8.48 -7.77
C LEU A 265 13.69 -8.26 -6.73
N PRO A 266 13.72 -7.11 -6.01
CA PRO A 266 14.60 -6.96 -4.87
C PRO A 266 14.27 -7.96 -3.75
N PRO A 267 15.16 -8.19 -2.78
CA PRO A 267 14.98 -9.22 -1.75
C PRO A 267 13.63 -9.14 -1.00
N SER A 268 13.16 -7.93 -0.69
CA SER A 268 11.84 -7.72 -0.07
C SER A 268 10.67 -8.14 -0.96
N CYS A 269 10.78 -7.93 -2.28
CA CYS A 269 9.81 -8.39 -3.28
C CYS A 269 9.87 -9.91 -3.49
N GLN A 270 11.07 -10.51 -3.46
CA GLN A 270 11.20 -11.97 -3.51
C GLN A 270 10.53 -12.62 -2.28
N ARG A 271 10.70 -12.05 -1.08
CA ARG A 271 9.96 -12.49 0.12
C ARG A 271 8.44 -12.44 -0.09
N PHE A 272 7.95 -11.38 -0.72
CA PHE A 272 6.53 -11.24 -1.05
C PHE A 272 6.06 -12.34 -2.00
N TYR A 273 6.83 -12.66 -3.04
CA TYR A 273 6.58 -13.80 -3.94
C TYR A 273 6.43 -15.12 -3.17
N PHE A 274 7.40 -15.48 -2.31
CA PHE A 274 7.33 -16.73 -1.52
C PHE A 274 6.12 -16.73 -0.57
N SER A 275 5.79 -15.57 0.00
CA SER A 275 4.62 -15.42 0.89
C SER A 275 3.30 -15.65 0.16
N GLU A 276 3.13 -15.10 -1.05
CA GLU A 276 1.90 -15.30 -1.84
C GLU A 276 1.80 -16.74 -2.36
N LYS A 277 2.91 -17.36 -2.79
CA LYS A 277 2.93 -18.78 -3.18
C LYS A 277 2.57 -19.69 -2.00
N TYR A 278 3.15 -19.46 -0.83
CA TYR A 278 2.79 -20.19 0.39
C TYR A 278 1.28 -20.11 0.66
N LYS A 279 0.69 -18.91 0.64
CA LYS A 279 -0.76 -18.71 0.85
C LYS A 279 -1.58 -19.48 -0.17
N TYR A 280 -1.23 -19.39 -1.45
CA TYR A 280 -1.91 -20.12 -2.51
C TYR A 280 -1.89 -21.63 -2.26
N PHE A 281 -0.70 -22.22 -2.04
CA PHE A 281 -0.56 -23.66 -1.83
C PHE A 281 -1.17 -24.14 -0.52
N LYS A 282 -1.19 -23.28 0.51
CA LYS A 282 -1.92 -23.54 1.75
C LYS A 282 -3.43 -23.62 1.49
N ASN A 283 -3.98 -22.69 0.71
CA ASN A 283 -5.42 -22.63 0.42
C ASN A 283 -5.90 -23.82 -0.42
N ILE A 284 -5.09 -24.29 -1.38
CA ILE A 284 -5.40 -25.50 -2.16
C ILE A 284 -4.92 -26.79 -1.48
N ASN A 285 -4.41 -26.71 -0.25
CA ASN A 285 -3.87 -27.80 0.54
C ASN A 285 -2.82 -28.68 -0.19
N SER A 286 -1.96 -28.05 -0.98
CA SER A 286 -0.85 -28.74 -1.66
C SER A 286 0.31 -29.01 -0.70
N SER A 287 1.06 -30.09 -0.95
CA SER A 287 2.32 -30.39 -0.24
C SER A 287 3.40 -29.32 -0.46
N GLU A 288 3.34 -28.58 -1.58
CA GLU A 288 4.29 -27.51 -1.90
C GLU A 288 4.30 -26.38 -0.86
N LYS A 289 3.23 -26.21 -0.07
CA LYS A 289 3.18 -25.20 1.00
C LYS A 289 4.34 -25.32 1.98
N GLU A 290 4.85 -26.54 2.24
CA GLU A 290 5.96 -26.75 3.18
C GLU A 290 7.28 -26.20 2.62
N TYR A 291 7.53 -26.39 1.33
CA TYR A 291 8.70 -25.83 0.66
C TYR A 291 8.71 -24.30 0.79
N TYR A 292 7.64 -23.62 0.40
CA TYR A 292 7.56 -22.15 0.48
C TYR A 292 7.65 -21.65 1.93
N ASN A 293 7.07 -22.38 2.90
CA ASN A 293 7.19 -22.04 4.32
C ASN A 293 8.63 -22.16 4.84
N ASN A 294 9.36 -23.19 4.43
CA ASN A 294 10.76 -23.39 4.84
C ASN A 294 11.65 -22.29 4.26
N VAL A 295 11.47 -21.92 2.99
CA VAL A 295 12.21 -20.81 2.37
C VAL A 295 11.95 -19.49 3.12
N LEU A 296 10.69 -19.21 3.49
CA LEU A 296 10.35 -18.01 4.27
C LEU A 296 11.06 -17.96 5.63
N LYS A 297 11.15 -19.10 6.32
CA LYS A 297 11.85 -19.20 7.61
C LYS A 297 13.36 -19.07 7.47
N GLU A 298 13.96 -19.88 6.60
CA GLU A 298 15.41 -20.03 6.49
C GLU A 298 16.08 -18.85 5.79
N LYS A 299 15.43 -18.26 4.78
CA LYS A 299 16.04 -17.21 3.94
C LYS A 299 15.58 -15.81 4.29
N PHE A 300 14.38 -15.68 4.88
CA PHE A 300 13.77 -14.38 5.16
C PHE A 300 13.46 -14.14 6.65
N ASN A 301 13.84 -15.07 7.55
CA ASN A 301 13.67 -14.97 9.00
C ASN A 301 12.21 -14.65 9.43
N ASN A 302 11.24 -15.33 8.81
CA ASN A 302 9.81 -15.08 9.01
C ASN A 302 9.10 -16.28 9.63
#